data_AF-P12082-F1
#
_entry.id   AF-P12082-F1
#
_cell.length_a   1.000
_cell.length_b   1.000
_cell.length_c   1.000
_cell.angle_alpha   90.00
_cell.angle_beta   90.00
_cell.angle_gamma   90.00
#
_symmetry.space_group_name_H-M   'P 1'
#
loop_
_entity.id
_entity.type
_entity.pdbx_description
1 polymer ?
#
loop_
_entity_poly.entity_id
_entity_poly.type
_entity_poly.pdbx_seq_one_letter_code
_entity_poly.pdbx_strand_id
1 'polypeptide(L)' 'MLKKKIEEEAAKYRNAWVKKCCYDGAHRNDDETCEERAARIAIGPECIKAFKSCCAIASQFRADEHHKNMQLGR' A
#
# COMPACT_ATOMS: atom_id res chain seq x y z
N MET A 1 -8.93 -10.49 -0.24
CA MET A 1 -8.59 -9.97 1.10
C MET A 1 -7.86 -8.62 1.04
N LEU A 2 -6.81 -8.46 0.23
CA LEU A 2 -6.09 -7.18 0.12
C LEU A 2 -7.00 -5.98 -0.15
N LYS A 3 -7.87 -6.06 -1.16
CA LYS A 3 -8.82 -4.98 -1.50
C LYS A 3 -9.59 -4.46 -0.28
N LYS A 4 -10.16 -5.36 0.53
CA LYS A 4 -10.89 -5.02 1.75
C LYS A 4 -10.01 -4.28 2.77
N LYS A 5 -8.78 -4.76 3.02
CA LYS A 5 -7.83 -4.10 3.92
C LYS A 5 -7.49 -2.67 3.47
N ILE A 6 -7.34 -2.47 2.16
CA ILE A 6 -7.06 -1.14 1.60
C ILE A 6 -8.29 -0.24 1.65
N GLU A 7 -9.50 -0.77 1.42
CA GLU A 7 -10.75 -0.01 1.58
C GLU A 7 -10.95 0.44 3.04
N GLU A 8 -10.69 -0.43 4.00
CA GLU A 8 -10.74 -0.11 5.44
C GLU A 8 -9.71 0.95 5.84
N GLU A 9 -8.48 0.87 5.32
CA GLU A 9 -7.45 1.89 5.56
C GLU A 9 -7.82 3.22 4.89
N ALA A 10 -8.23 3.20 3.63
CA ALA A 10 -8.63 4.38 2.88
C ALA A 10 -9.83 5.10 3.51
N ALA A 11 -10.74 4.36 4.15
CA ALA A 11 -11.91 4.92 4.82
C ALA A 11 -11.56 5.86 5.98
N LYS A 12 -10.34 5.76 6.55
CA LYS A 12 -9.86 6.65 7.62
C LYS A 12 -9.64 8.09 7.15
N TYR A 13 -9.39 8.30 5.86
CA TYR A 13 -9.14 9.63 5.32
C TYR A 13 -10.45 10.29 4.89
N ARG A 14 -10.65 11.57 5.21
CA ARG A 14 -11.84 12.32 4.77
C ARG A 14 -11.74 12.76 3.32
N ASN A 15 -10.59 13.33 2.96
CA ASN A 15 -10.34 13.95 1.67
C ASN A 15 -10.21 12.91 0.55
N ALA A 16 -10.98 13.06 -0.52
CA ALA A 16 -10.96 12.13 -1.66
C ALA A 16 -9.58 12.00 -2.31
N TRP A 17 -8.81 13.09 -2.39
CA TRP A 17 -7.46 13.05 -2.94
C TRP A 17 -6.47 12.30 -2.02
N VAL A 18 -6.63 12.37 -0.69
CA VAL A 18 -5.83 11.59 0.26
C VAL A 18 -6.18 10.10 0.16
N LYS A 19 -7.47 9.77 0.00
CA LYS A 19 -7.91 8.38 -0.29
C LYS A 19 -7.25 7.85 -1.55
N LYS A 20 -7.22 8.65 -2.63
CA LYS A 20 -6.55 8.29 -3.87
C LYS A 20 -5.07 7.97 -3.64
N CYS A 21 -4.35 8.79 -2.87
CA CYS A 21 -2.96 8.51 -2.51
C CYS A 21 -2.77 7.17 -1.80
N CYS A 22 -3.68 6.78 -0.90
CA CYS A 22 -3.68 5.45 -0.29
C CYS A 22 -3.85 4.35 -1.35
N TYR A 23 -4.84 4.47 -2.24
CA TYR A 23 -5.05 3.48 -3.30
C TYR A 23 -3.85 3.37 -4.25
N ASP A 24 -3.21 4.50 -4.59
CA ASP A 24 -1.98 4.54 -5.40
C ASP A 24 -0.81 3.84 -4.69
N GLY A 25 -0.70 4.04 -3.37
CA GLY A 25 0.29 3.36 -2.52
C GLY A 25 0.11 1.84 -2.52
N ALA A 26 -1.14 1.39 -2.47
CA ALA A 26 -1.48 -0.03 -2.51
C ALA A 26 -1.21 -0.71 -3.86
N HIS A 27 -0.90 0.04 -4.92
CA HIS A 27 -0.55 -0.55 -6.22
C HIS A 27 0.68 -1.45 -6.10
N ARG A 28 0.73 -2.53 -6.90
CA ARG A 28 1.85 -3.48 -6.88
C ARG A 28 3.06 -2.86 -7.58
N ASN A 29 4.21 -2.97 -6.94
CA ASN A 29 5.51 -2.66 -7.50
C ASN A 29 6.49 -3.60 -6.78
N ASP A 30 7.23 -4.40 -7.54
CA ASP A 30 8.15 -5.41 -7.01
C ASP A 30 9.61 -4.93 -7.09
N ASP A 31 9.87 -3.77 -7.71
CA ASP A 31 11.20 -3.20 -7.98
C ASP A 31 11.59 -2.11 -6.98
N GLU A 32 10.62 -1.43 -6.37
CA GLU A 32 10.82 -0.28 -5.49
C GLU A 32 10.11 -0.44 -4.14
N THR A 33 10.77 0.02 -3.09
CA THR A 33 10.22 0.12 -1.74
C THR A 33 9.13 1.20 -1.63
N CYS A 34 8.31 1.13 -0.58
CA CYS A 34 7.31 2.15 -0.30
C CYS A 34 7.94 3.53 -0.08
N GLU A 35 9.14 3.58 0.49
CA GLU A 35 9.92 4.79 0.74
C GLU A 35 10.39 5.44 -0.56
N GLU A 36 10.98 4.67 -1.47
CA GLU A 36 11.45 5.17 -2.77
C GLU A 36 10.29 5.71 -3.60
N ARG A 37 9.17 4.98 -3.64
CA ARG A 37 7.95 5.43 -4.33
C ARG A 37 7.39 6.70 -3.71
N ALA A 38 7.33 6.78 -2.38
CA ALA A 38 6.81 7.94 -1.68
C ALA A 38 7.71 9.18 -1.79
N ALA A 39 9.02 9.01 -1.98
CA ALA A 39 9.96 10.12 -2.13
C ALA A 39 9.68 10.99 -3.37
N ARG A 40 8.98 10.45 -4.37
CA ARG A 40 8.60 11.16 -5.61
C ARG A 40 7.27 11.91 -5.53
N ILE A 41 6.54 11.80 -4.41
CA ILE A 41 5.21 12.41 -4.26
C ILE A 41 5.35 13.89 -3.89
N ALA A 42 4.89 14.78 -4.77
CA ALA A 42 4.89 16.23 -4.56
C ALA A 42 3.54 16.82 -4.08
N ILE A 43 2.51 15.99 -3.88
CA ILE A 43 1.14 16.46 -3.56
C ILE A 43 1.05 17.04 -2.14
N GLY A 44 1.81 16.50 -1.18
CA GLY A 44 1.85 16.99 0.20
C GLY A 44 1.96 15.90 1.26
N PRO A 45 2.20 16.28 2.54
CA PRO A 45 2.51 15.35 3.62
C PRO A 45 1.36 14.37 3.94
N GLU A 46 0.10 14.80 3.81
CA GLU A 46 -1.06 13.90 4.01
C GLU A 46 -1.12 12.80 2.94
N CYS A 47 -0.84 13.15 1.67
CA CYS A 47 -0.77 12.17 0.59
C CYS A 47 0.35 11.17 0.84
N ILE A 48 1.56 11.65 1.18
CA ILE A 48 2.71 10.81 1.48
C ILE A 48 2.39 9.83 2.61
N LYS A 49 1.76 10.32 3.69
CA LYS A 49 1.35 9.48 4.83
C LYS A 49 0.34 8.40 4.42
N ALA A 50 -0.70 8.78 3.68
CA ALA A 50 -1.73 7.84 3.22
C ALA A 50 -1.18 6.80 2.25
N PHE A 51 -0.34 7.24 1.31
CA PHE A 51 0.36 6.39 0.37
C PHE A 51 1.22 5.34 1.09
N LYS A 52 2.08 5.78 2.03
CA LYS A 52 2.95 4.88 2.78
C LYS A 52 2.16 3.86 3.60
N SER A 53 1.08 4.28 4.26
CA SER A 53 0.22 3.38 5.05
C SER A 53 -0.30 2.21 4.20
N CYS A 54 -0.93 2.54 3.08
CA CYS A 54 -1.54 1.53 2.21
C CYS A 54 -0.51 0.72 1.41
N CYS A 55 0.63 1.31 1.06
CA CYS A 55 1.75 0.59 0.48
C CYS A 55 2.32 -0.45 1.44
N ALA A 56 2.50 -0.10 2.73
CA ALA A 56 2.98 -1.04 3.73
C ALA A 56 2.01 -2.21 3.95
N ILE A 57 0.71 -1.93 4.06
CA ILE A 57 -0.33 -2.97 4.17
C ILE A 57 -0.30 -3.91 2.96
N ALA A 58 -0.19 -3.35 1.75
CA ALA A 58 -0.17 -4.14 0.52
C ALA A 58 1.11 -4.97 0.38
N SER A 59 2.25 -4.43 0.78
CA SER A 59 3.55 -5.13 0.73
C SER A 59 3.59 -6.27 1.74
N GLN A 60 3.14 -6.04 2.98
CA GLN A 60 3.03 -7.09 4.00
C GLN A 60 2.08 -8.21 3.56
N PHE A 61 0.88 -7.85 3.07
CA PHE A 61 -0.07 -8.85 2.58
C PHE A 61 0.51 -9.72 1.46
N ARG A 62 1.27 -9.13 0.53
CA ARG A 62 1.91 -9.88 -0.56
C ARG A 62 3.04 -10.76 -0.05
N ALA A 63 3.86 -10.28 0.88
CA ALA A 63 4.93 -11.05 1.48
C ALA A 63 4.38 -12.31 2.19
N ASP A 64 3.29 -12.16 2.94
CA ASP A 64 2.64 -13.29 3.62
C ASP A 64 2.07 -14.32 2.65
N GLU A 65 1.44 -13.88 1.56
CA GLU A 65 0.90 -14.77 0.53
C GLU A 65 2.01 -15.49 -0.26
N HIS A 66 3.11 -14.80 -0.57
CA HIS A 66 4.30 -15.41 -1.18
C HIS A 66 4.92 -16.46 -0.24
N HIS A 67 5.00 -16.19 1.07
CA HIS A 67 5.51 -17.16 2.04
C HIS A 67 4.64 -18.42 2.12
N LYS A 68 3.32 -18.27 2.13
CA LYS A 68 2.39 -19.43 2.11
C LYS A 68 2.55 -20.30 0.87
N ASN A 69 2.75 -19.68 -0.29
CA ASN A 69 2.97 -20.42 -1.54
C ASN A 69 4.30 -21.19 -1.53
N MET A 70 5.35 -20.63 -0.91
CA MET A 70 6.63 -21.34 -0.76
C MET A 70 6.56 -22.55 0.18
N GLN A 71 5.73 -22.50 1.23
CA GLN A 71 5.56 -23.63 2.16
C GLN A 71 4.84 -24.85 1.57
N LEU A 72 4.25 -24.74 0.38
CA LEU A 72 3.63 -25.88 -0.33
C LEU A 72 4.65 -26.71 -1.15
N GLY A 73 5.95 -26.42 -1.02
CA GLY A 73 7.03 -27.22 -1.61
C GLY A 73 7.39 -28.45 -0.76
N ARG A 74 6.74 -29.57 -1.08
CA ARG A 74 7.09 -30.99 -0.88
C ARG A 74 7.83 -31.40 0.40
#